data_AF-A0A8C9XCK3-F1
#
_entry.id   AF-A0A8C9XCK3-F1
#
_cell.length_a   1.000
_cell.length_b   1.000
_cell.length_c   1.000
_cell.angle_alpha   90.00
_cell.angle_beta   90.00
_cell.angle_gamma   90.00
#
_symmetry.space_group_name_H-M   'P 1'
#
loop_
_entity.id
_entity.type
_entity.pdbx_description
1 polymer ?
#
loop_
_entity_poly.entity_id
_entity_poly.type
_entity_poly.pdbx_seq_one_letter_code
_entity_poly.pdbx_strand_id
1 'polypeptide(L)'
;MNDYDKITAFLGQWGRFQQIVFFLLCASIVPNGFAAFSVVFLTDIPSHHCLVPEVNLTQDWHRLIGKEMLKRCSRYRLDVVRNLSAQGLFPDRDVNLTDLEQESCVNGWSYSRDIYQSTIVSEVSVYFNLIFICSYFIV
;
A
#
# COMPACT_ATOMS: atom_id res chain seq x y z
N MET A 1 -32.17 -8.59 32.45
CA MET A 1 -31.52 -7.52 33.26
C MET A 1 -31.64 -7.70 34.76
N ASN A 2 -32.78 -8.11 35.33
CA ASN A 2 -33.04 -8.10 36.79
C ASN A 2 -32.13 -9.01 37.66
N ASP A 3 -31.54 -10.05 37.08
CA ASP A 3 -30.64 -10.97 37.80
C ASP A 3 -29.24 -10.35 38.02
N TYR A 4 -28.73 -9.61 37.03
CA TYR A 4 -27.43 -8.95 37.11
C TYR A 4 -27.39 -7.93 38.23
N ASP A 5 -28.39 -7.05 38.34
CA ASP A 5 -28.46 -6.03 39.40
C ASP A 5 -28.50 -6.63 40.80
N LYS A 6 -29.16 -7.79 40.98
CA LYS A 6 -29.19 -8.52 42.26
C LYS A 6 -27.86 -9.16 42.61
N ILE A 7 -27.18 -9.77 41.65
CA ILE A 7 -25.88 -10.41 41.86
C ILE A 7 -24.79 -9.36 42.09
N THR A 8 -24.89 -8.20 41.44
CA THR A 8 -23.95 -7.07 41.62
C THR A 8 -24.33 -6.15 42.77
N ALA A 9 -25.45 -6.36 43.46
CA ALA A 9 -25.87 -5.52 44.59
C ALA A 9 -24.82 -5.45 45.72
N PHE A 10 -23.98 -6.48 45.85
CA PHE A 10 -22.86 -6.52 46.80
C PHE A 10 -21.73 -5.53 46.46
N LEU A 11 -21.56 -5.16 45.18
CA LEU A 11 -20.50 -4.25 44.72
C LEU A 11 -20.74 -2.79 45.15
N GLY A 12 -21.94 -2.46 45.63
CA GLY A 12 -22.30 -1.13 46.10
C GLY A 12 -22.51 -0.11 44.97
N GLN A 13 -22.95 1.10 45.34
CA GLN A 13 -23.11 2.21 44.41
C GLN A 13 -21.76 2.60 43.78
N TRP A 14 -21.79 3.13 42.55
CA TRP A 14 -20.61 3.54 41.77
C TRP A 14 -19.73 4.53 42.54
N GLY A 15 -18.81 3.98 43.34
CA GLY A 15 -18.05 4.73 44.33
C GLY A 15 -16.90 5.51 43.70
N ARG A 16 -16.38 6.51 44.41
CA ARG A 16 -15.25 7.35 43.92
C ARG A 16 -14.05 6.53 43.45
N PHE A 17 -13.70 5.46 44.16
CA PHE A 17 -12.61 4.58 43.76
C PHE A 17 -12.89 3.90 42.41
N GLN A 18 -14.10 3.37 42.23
CA GLN A 18 -14.52 2.69 41.01
C GLN A 18 -14.57 3.64 39.80
N GLN A 19 -15.04 4.87 40.02
CA GLN A 19 -15.03 5.94 39.02
C GLN A 19 -13.60 6.32 38.62
N ILE A 20 -12.70 6.54 39.58
CA ILE A 20 -11.30 6.89 39.31
C ILE A 20 -10.61 5.78 38.51
N VAL A 21 -10.78 4.52 38.91
CA VAL A 21 -10.19 3.37 38.21
C VAL A 21 -10.75 3.24 36.79
N PHE A 22 -12.07 3.41 36.61
CA PHE A 22 -12.69 3.39 35.29
C PHE A 22 -12.15 4.49 34.38
N PHE A 23 -12.09 5.74 34.85
CA PHE A 23 -11.56 6.85 34.06
C PHE A 23 -10.08 6.69 33.75
N LEU A 24 -9.27 6.16 34.67
CA LEU A 24 -7.86 5.84 34.41
C LEU A 24 -7.69 4.74 33.36
N LEU A 25 -8.53 3.70 33.42
CA LEU A 25 -8.57 2.65 32.40
C LEU A 25 -9.01 3.20 31.04
N CYS A 26 -10.05 4.03 30.99
CA CYS A 26 -10.46 4.67 29.74
C CYS A 26 -9.37 5.60 29.20
N ALA A 27 -8.74 6.40 30.06
CA ALA A 27 -7.66 7.30 29.68
C ALA A 27 -6.43 6.57 29.15
N SER A 28 -6.18 5.32 29.57
CA SER A 28 -5.11 4.50 29.00
C SER A 28 -5.54 3.75 27.75
N ILE A 29 -6.73 3.17 27.72
CA ILE A 29 -7.19 2.33 26.60
C ILE A 29 -7.50 3.17 25.35
N VAL A 30 -8.11 4.35 25.51
CA VAL A 30 -8.54 5.18 24.38
C VAL A 30 -7.36 5.64 23.51
N PRO A 31 -6.26 6.21 24.04
CA PRO A 31 -5.10 6.58 23.23
C PRO A 31 -4.44 5.38 22.55
N ASN A 32 -4.36 4.23 23.24
CA ASN A 32 -3.77 3.02 22.68
C ASN A 32 -4.61 2.46 21.52
N GLY A 33 -5.94 2.41 21.69
CA GLY A 33 -6.84 2.02 20.61
C GLY A 33 -6.77 2.98 19.43
N PHE A 34 -6.76 4.29 19.70
CA PHE A 34 -6.66 5.30 18.65
C PHE A 34 -5.35 5.21 17.87
N ALA A 35 -4.23 4.94 18.55
CA ALA A 35 -2.95 4.70 17.91
C ALA A 35 -3.03 3.51 16.94
N ALA A 36 -3.58 2.36 17.39
CA ALA A 36 -3.74 1.19 16.53
C ALA A 36 -4.64 1.45 15.31
N PHE A 37 -5.74 2.18 15.46
CA PHE A 37 -6.60 2.57 14.33
C PHE A 37 -5.90 3.56 13.39
N SER A 38 -5.14 4.51 13.92
CA SER A 38 -4.43 5.50 13.10
C SER A 38 -3.38 4.86 12.19
N VAL A 39 -2.74 3.77 12.64
CA VAL A 39 -1.77 3.01 11.82
C VAL A 39 -2.41 2.53 10.53
N VAL A 40 -3.65 2.01 10.56
CA VAL A 40 -4.33 1.49 9.36
C VAL A 40 -4.42 2.56 8.26
N PHE A 41 -4.72 3.82 8.63
CA PHE A 41 -4.80 4.91 7.67
C PHE A 41 -3.44 5.46 7.25
N LEU A 42 -2.45 5.42 8.14
CA LEU A 42 -1.10 5.91 7.87
C LEU A 42 -0.26 4.93 7.02
N THR A 43 -0.56 3.64 7.15
CA THR A 43 0.09 2.56 6.39
C THR A 43 -0.70 2.15 5.15
N ASP A 44 -1.76 2.89 4.80
CA ASP A 44 -2.46 2.63 3.55
C ASP A 44 -1.51 2.81 2.37
N ILE A 45 -1.68 1.98 1.35
CA ILE A 45 -0.80 1.93 0.19
C ILE A 45 -1.54 2.62 -0.95
N PRO A 46 -1.20 3.89 -1.27
CA PRO A 46 -1.83 4.56 -2.39
C PRO A 46 -1.50 3.85 -3.70
N SER A 47 -2.35 4.06 -4.70
CA SER A 47 -2.13 3.50 -6.03
C SER A 47 -0.74 3.90 -6.54
N HIS A 48 0.07 2.92 -6.90
CA HIS A 48 1.46 3.11 -7.30
C HIS A 48 1.76 2.38 -8.59
N HIS A 49 2.78 2.87 -9.30
CA HIS A 49 3.32 2.28 -10.51
C HIS A 49 4.85 2.26 -10.44
N CYS A 50 5.49 1.35 -11.20
CA CYS A 50 6.94 1.34 -11.29
C CYS A 50 7.46 2.67 -11.84
N LEU A 51 8.56 3.18 -11.28
CA LEU A 51 9.27 4.31 -11.87
C LEU A 51 9.95 3.87 -13.17
N VAL A 52 9.61 4.53 -14.27
CA VAL A 52 10.23 4.30 -15.58
C VAL A 52 11.19 5.46 -15.86
N PRO A 53 12.51 5.24 -15.91
CA PRO A 53 13.44 6.26 -16.36
C PRO A 53 13.10 6.71 -17.79
N GLU A 54 13.41 7.97 -18.12
CA GLU A 54 13.23 8.49 -19.47
C GLU A 54 14.09 7.71 -20.46
N VAL A 55 13.47 6.77 -21.18
CA VAL A 55 14.09 6.01 -22.26
C VAL A 55 13.40 6.39 -23.57
N ASN A 56 14.19 6.71 -24.60
CA ASN A 56 13.70 7.01 -25.94
C ASN A 56 13.13 5.75 -26.59
N LEU A 57 11.83 5.49 -26.40
CA LEU A 57 11.11 4.36 -26.98
C LEU A 57 10.20 4.83 -28.11
N THR A 58 9.81 3.92 -28.99
CA THR A 58 8.78 4.19 -30.00
C THR A 58 7.43 4.49 -29.32
N GLN A 59 6.58 5.30 -29.96
CA GLN A 59 5.31 5.76 -29.38
C GLN A 59 4.38 4.60 -28.96
N ASP A 60 4.41 3.49 -29.69
CA ASP A 60 3.63 2.29 -29.37
C ASP A 60 4.08 1.60 -28.07
N TRP A 61 5.39 1.51 -27.86
CA TRP A 61 5.96 0.99 -26.61
C TRP A 61 5.67 1.91 -25.43
N HIS A 62 5.73 3.23 -25.63
CA HIS A 62 5.31 4.19 -24.59
C HIS A 62 3.85 4.00 -24.18
N ARG A 63 2.94 3.78 -25.14
CA ARG A 63 1.52 3.56 -24.86
C ARG A 63 1.27 2.28 -24.08
N LEU A 64 2.01 1.21 -24.39
CA LEU A 64 1.86 -0.06 -23.68
C LEU A 64 2.43 -0.03 -22.28
N ILE A 65 3.61 0.56 -22.08
CA ILE A 65 4.17 0.75 -20.73
C ILE A 65 3.22 1.61 -19.89
N GLY A 66 2.65 2.67 -20.49
CA GLY A 66 1.62 3.49 -19.87
C GLY A 66 0.36 2.70 -19.47
N LYS A 67 -0.05 1.71 -20.28
CA LYS A 67 -1.17 0.81 -19.96
C LYS A 67 -0.80 -0.24 -18.91
N GLU A 68 0.45 -0.67 -18.88
CA GLU A 68 0.99 -1.56 -17.85
C GLU A 68 1.21 -0.85 -16.51
N MET A 69 1.24 0.49 -16.47
CA MET A 69 1.15 1.23 -15.21
C MET A 69 -0.13 0.95 -14.42
N LEU A 70 -1.10 0.26 -15.03
CA LEU A 70 -2.27 -0.29 -14.34
C LEU A 70 -1.93 -1.55 -13.52
N LYS A 71 -0.89 -2.31 -13.89
CA LYS A 71 -0.35 -3.42 -13.11
C LYS A 71 0.56 -2.86 -12.02
N ARG A 72 0.11 -3.00 -10.78
CA ARG A 72 0.70 -2.30 -9.61
C ARG A 72 2.11 -2.73 -9.24
N CYS A 73 2.58 -3.92 -9.65
CA CYS A 73 3.73 -4.56 -9.00
C CYS A 73 4.82 -5.11 -9.92
N SER A 74 4.61 -5.09 -11.22
CA SER A 74 5.53 -5.70 -12.18
C SER A 74 5.58 -4.89 -13.46
N ARG A 75 6.75 -4.89 -14.10
CA ARG A 75 7.01 -4.20 -15.36
C ARG A 75 7.84 -5.09 -16.26
N TYR A 76 7.65 -4.99 -17.57
CA TYR A 76 8.59 -5.59 -18.52
C TYR A 76 10.03 -5.12 -18.29
N ARG A 77 10.98 -6.03 -18.53
CA ARG A 77 12.41 -5.70 -18.49
C ARG A 77 12.74 -4.62 -19.51
N LEU A 78 13.22 -3.48 -19.03
CA LEU A 78 13.54 -2.33 -19.89
C LEU A 78 14.60 -2.66 -20.94
N ASP A 79 15.58 -3.51 -20.62
CA ASP A 79 16.64 -3.90 -21.56
C ASP A 79 16.08 -4.60 -22.79
N VAL A 80 15.11 -5.50 -22.57
CA VAL A 80 14.44 -6.27 -23.63
C VAL A 80 13.57 -5.35 -24.47
N VAL A 81 12.76 -4.52 -23.82
CA VAL A 81 11.86 -3.57 -24.50
C VAL A 81 12.65 -2.56 -25.33
N ARG A 82 13.79 -2.06 -24.82
CA ARG A 82 14.67 -1.15 -25.56
C ARG A 82 15.27 -1.81 -26.79
N ASN A 83 15.71 -3.06 -26.69
CA ASN A 83 16.25 -3.80 -27.83
C ASN A 83 15.19 -4.01 -28.91
N LEU A 84 13.98 -4.42 -28.53
CA LEU A 84 12.86 -4.60 -29.45
C LEU A 84 12.42 -3.28 -30.11
N SER A 85 12.39 -2.19 -29.33
CA SER A 85 12.11 -0.85 -29.85
C SER A 85 13.17 -0.40 -30.86
N ALA A 86 14.46 -0.65 -30.59
CA ALA A 86 15.54 -0.33 -31.52
C ALA A 86 15.50 -1.15 -32.82
N GLN A 87 14.96 -2.36 -32.76
CA GLN A 87 14.69 -3.20 -33.94
C GLN A 87 13.44 -2.76 -34.72
N GLY A 88 12.68 -1.77 -34.22
CA GLY A 88 11.48 -1.26 -34.86
C GLY A 88 10.29 -2.22 -34.83
N LEU A 89 10.31 -3.20 -33.91
CA LEU A 89 9.23 -4.19 -33.78
C LEU A 89 8.02 -3.57 -33.08
N PHE A 90 6.84 -3.84 -33.61
CA PHE A 90 5.59 -3.35 -33.04
C PHE A 90 5.07 -4.36 -32.00
N PRO A 91 4.68 -3.88 -30.82
CA PRO A 91 4.16 -4.77 -29.80
C PRO A 91 2.76 -5.28 -30.17
N ASP A 92 2.41 -6.50 -29.75
CA ASP A 92 1.15 -7.22 -30.06
C ASP A 92 1.00 -7.67 -31.53
N ARG A 93 1.79 -7.09 -32.45
CA ARG A 93 1.85 -7.49 -33.86
C ARG A 93 3.02 -8.41 -34.16
N ASP A 94 4.22 -7.98 -33.78
CA ASP A 94 5.48 -8.69 -34.07
C ASP A 94 6.05 -9.35 -32.81
N VAL A 95 5.56 -8.96 -31.62
CA VAL A 95 6.02 -9.45 -30.32
C VAL A 95 4.84 -9.87 -29.46
N ASN A 96 4.87 -11.13 -28.99
CA ASN A 96 3.89 -11.66 -28.05
C ASN A 96 4.15 -11.13 -26.63
N LEU A 97 3.20 -10.36 -26.09
CA LEU A 97 3.29 -9.72 -24.77
C LEU A 97 3.39 -10.69 -23.59
N THR A 98 2.98 -11.94 -23.78
CA THR A 98 3.06 -13.01 -22.78
C THR A 98 4.45 -13.64 -22.68
N ASP A 99 5.27 -13.50 -23.71
CA ASP A 99 6.62 -14.08 -23.79
C ASP A 99 7.71 -13.12 -23.28
N LEU A 100 7.31 -11.87 -23.00
CA LEU A 100 8.20 -10.85 -22.47
C LEU A 100 8.49 -11.08 -20.99
N GLU A 101 9.78 -11.15 -20.64
CA GLU A 101 10.23 -11.21 -19.26
C GLU A 101 9.75 -9.99 -18.45
N GLN A 102 9.06 -10.27 -17.35
CA GLN A 102 8.62 -9.28 -16.38
C GLN A 102 9.59 -9.28 -15.20
N GLU A 103 9.95 -8.09 -14.72
CA GLU A 103 10.77 -7.88 -13.53
C GLU A 103 9.98 -7.11 -12.47
N SER A 104 10.37 -7.28 -11.20
CA SER A 104 9.93 -6.39 -10.11
C SER A 104 10.48 -4.98 -10.33
N CYS A 105 9.78 -3.94 -9.85
CA CYS A 105 10.26 -2.57 -10.01
C CYS A 105 11.59 -2.33 -9.27
N VAL A 106 12.71 -2.36 -10.00
CA VAL A 106 14.06 -2.17 -9.44
C VAL A 106 14.40 -0.69 -9.22
N ASN A 107 13.83 0.19 -10.05
CA ASN A 107 14.14 1.63 -10.07
C ASN A 107 13.28 2.46 -9.10
N GLY A 108 12.61 1.81 -8.15
CA GLY A 108 11.69 2.47 -7.22
C GLY A 108 10.27 2.62 -7.77
N TRP A 109 9.46 3.37 -7.01
CA TRP A 109 8.01 3.45 -7.16
C TRP A 109 7.56 4.90 -7.29
N SER A 110 6.52 5.13 -8.08
CA SER A 110 5.83 6.41 -8.19
C SER A 110 4.42 6.24 -7.64
N TYR A 111 4.11 6.97 -6.57
CA TYR A 111 2.84 6.90 -5.86
C TYR A 111 1.90 8.01 -6.34
N SER A 112 0.62 7.68 -6.54
CA SER A 112 -0.42 8.68 -6.80
C SER A 112 -0.72 9.48 -5.54
N ARG A 113 -0.96 10.79 -5.72
CA ARG A 113 -1.32 11.75 -4.68
C ARG A 113 -2.80 12.16 -4.70
N ASP A 114 -3.64 11.39 -5.40
CA ASP A 114 -5.06 11.73 -5.59
C ASP A 114 -5.87 11.68 -4.28
N ILE A 115 -5.55 10.73 -3.39
CA ILE A 115 -6.27 10.49 -2.14
C ILE A 115 -5.47 10.97 -0.92
N TYR A 116 -4.16 10.72 -0.92
CA TYR A 116 -3.25 11.09 0.17
C TYR A 116 -2.05 11.84 -0.40
N GLN A 117 -1.65 12.97 0.22
CA GLN A 117 -0.45 13.70 -0.22
C GLN A 117 0.84 12.91 0.04
N SER A 118 0.93 12.29 1.23
CA SER A 118 1.99 11.38 1.65
C SER A 118 1.40 10.35 2.61
N THR A 119 1.91 9.13 2.57
CA THR A 119 1.68 8.06 3.55
C THR A 119 3.02 7.60 4.12
N ILE A 120 3.04 6.92 5.26
CA ILE A 120 4.29 6.33 5.79
C ILE A 120 4.91 5.41 4.75
N VAL A 121 4.06 4.70 3.99
CA VAL A 121 4.49 3.84 2.89
C VAL A 121 5.24 4.62 1.82
N SER A 122 4.71 5.75 1.33
CA SER A 122 5.38 6.53 0.27
C SER A 122 6.71 7.12 0.73
N GLU A 123 6.82 7.55 1.99
CA GLU A 123 8.05 8.14 2.54
C GLU A 123 9.14 7.08 2.84
N VAL A 124 8.76 5.95 3.45
CA VAL A 124 9.71 4.89 3.85
C VAL A 124 10.12 4.01 2.68
N SER A 125 9.31 3.94 1.61
CA SER A 125 9.62 3.20 0.38
C SER A 125 10.96 3.55 -0.26
N VAL A 126 11.40 4.80 -0.10
CA VAL A 126 12.69 5.30 -0.63
C VAL A 126 13.87 4.63 0.09
N TYR A 127 13.66 4.16 1.33
CA TYR A 127 14.71 3.62 2.19
C TYR A 127 14.63 2.10 2.41
N PHE A 128 13.47 1.47 2.19
CA PHE A 128 13.27 0.04 2.44
C PHE A 128 12.64 -0.67 1.24
N ASN A 129 13.28 -1.75 0.77
CA ASN A 129 12.84 -2.50 -0.41
C ASN A 129 11.48 -3.19 -0.16
N LEU A 130 10.48 -2.80 -0.93
CA LEU A 130 9.05 -3.13 -0.74
C LEU A 130 8.60 -4.43 -1.41
N ILE A 131 9.46 -5.45 -1.43
CA ILE A 131 9.06 -6.82 -1.79
C ILE A 131 7.87 -7.30 -0.94
N PHE A 132 7.72 -6.78 0.28
CA PHE A 132 6.59 -7.08 1.16
C PHE A 132 5.24 -6.49 0.71
N ILE A 133 5.16 -5.33 0.06
CA ILE A 133 3.85 -4.75 -0.32
C ILE A 133 3.16 -5.57 -1.40
N CYS A 134 3.89 -5.96 -2.44
CA CYS A 134 3.35 -6.75 -3.53
C CYS A 134 3.09 -8.22 -3.14
N SER A 135 3.76 -8.72 -2.10
CA SER A 135 3.64 -10.13 -1.68
C SER A 135 2.65 -10.35 -0.53
N TYR A 136 2.44 -9.36 0.36
CA TYR A 136 1.62 -9.53 1.57
C TYR A 136 0.32 -8.71 1.59
N PHE A 137 0.22 -7.61 0.84
CA PHE A 137 -0.95 -6.71 0.90
C PHE A 137 -1.87 -6.79 -0.32
N ILE A 138 -1.56 -7.69 -1.28
CA ILE A 138 -2.44 -8.09 -2.37
C ILE A 138 -3.00 -9.48 -2.04
N VAL A 139 -3.81 -9.54 -0.98
CA VAL A 139 -4.80 -10.61 -0.73
C VAL A 139 -6.09 -9.92 -0.35
#